data_AF-W7Y6L2-F1
#
_entry.id   AF-W7Y6L2-F1
#
_cell.length_a   1.000
_cell.length_b   1.000
_cell.length_c   1.000
_cell.angle_alpha   90.00
_cell.angle_beta   90.00
_cell.angle_gamma   90.00
#
_symmetry.space_group_name_H-M   'P 1'
#
loop_
_entity.id
_entity.type
_entity.pdbx_description
1 polymer ?
#
loop_
_entity_poly.entity_id
_entity_poly.type
_entity_poly.pdbx_seq_one_letter_code
_entity_poly.pdbx_strand_id
1 'polypeptide(L)'
;MIIEVDFGMHREAIEIEGELGKQIEQLQEQFLDWIYNKEIDHQYWIYKEGIKWGVSYRGSAFVEWLNNMNSNEYRKTTLTKDKYSTATKTIYF
;
A
#
# COMPACT_ATOMS: atom_id res chain seq x y z
N MET A 1 -1.34 14.81 2.03
CA MET A 1 -0.06 14.88 1.31
C MET A 1 -0.05 13.81 0.25
N ILE A 2 0.59 14.06 -0.89
CA ILE A 2 0.72 13.07 -1.95
C ILE A 2 2.12 12.46 -1.85
N ILE A 3 2.18 11.14 -1.95
CA ILE A 3 3.39 10.33 -1.93
C ILE A 3 3.40 9.42 -3.15
N GLU A 4 4.58 9.07 -3.64
CA GLU A 4 4.74 7.99 -4.62
C GLU A 4 5.20 6.74 -3.88
N VAL A 5 4.52 5.63 -4.11
CA VAL A 5 4.94 4.31 -3.63
C VAL A 5 5.41 3.47 -4.81
N ASP A 6 6.56 2.82 -4.64
CA ASP A 6 7.15 1.93 -5.63
C ASP A 6 7.16 0.50 -5.07
N PHE A 7 6.52 -0.44 -5.75
CA PHE A 7 6.55 -1.86 -5.40
C PHE A 7 7.45 -2.67 -6.34
N GLY A 8 8.39 -2.02 -7.01
CA GLY A 8 9.37 -2.63 -7.92
C GLY A 8 8.82 -2.95 -9.31
N MET A 9 7.55 -3.31 -9.43
CA MET A 9 6.89 -3.52 -10.72
C MET A 9 6.06 -2.32 -11.18
N HIS A 10 5.53 -1.55 -10.23
CA HIS A 10 4.62 -0.43 -10.47
C HIS A 10 4.87 0.68 -9.47
N ARG A 11 4.75 1.93 -9.95
CA ARG A 11 4.76 3.15 -9.14
C ARG A 11 3.39 3.78 -9.19
N GLU A 12 2.86 4.12 -8.03
CA GLU A 12 1.53 4.72 -7.90
C GLU A 12 1.57 5.89 -6.91
N ALA A 13 0.86 6.97 -7.23
CA ALA A 13 0.69 8.10 -6.33
C ALA A 13 -0.50 7.85 -5.39
N ILE A 14 -0.32 8.16 -4.11
CA ILE A 14 -1.32 7.97 -3.07
C ILE A 14 -1.49 9.28 -2.31
N GLU A 15 -2.73 9.67 -2.04
CA GLU A 15 -3.04 10.75 -1.11
C GLU A 15 -3.26 10.19 0.29
N ILE A 16 -2.42 10.65 1.22
CA ILE A 16 -2.37 10.18 2.61
C ILE A 16 -2.32 11.34 3.59
N GLU A 17 -2.74 11.12 4.83
CA GLU A 17 -2.59 12.10 5.90
C GLU A 17 -1.09 12.44 6.16
N GLY A 18 -0.80 13.69 6.50
CA GLY A 18 0.56 14.21 6.67
C GLY A 18 1.42 13.41 7.66
N GLU A 19 0.86 12.96 8.78
CA GLU A 19 1.61 12.20 9.80
C GLU A 19 1.88 10.75 9.36
N LEU A 20 0.94 10.12 8.67
CA LEU A 20 1.13 8.78 8.10
C LEU A 20 2.18 8.79 7.00
N GLY A 21 2.17 9.82 6.15
CA GLY A 21 3.17 9.96 5.09
C GLY A 21 4.62 10.13 5.59
N LYS A 22 4.82 10.57 6.85
CA LYS A 22 6.16 10.59 7.47
C LYS A 22 6.69 9.19 7.81
N GLN A 23 5.81 8.21 7.99
CA GLN A 23 6.12 6.82 8.35
C GLN A 23 5.95 5.87 7.16
N ILE A 24 5.85 6.40 5.94
CA ILE A 24 5.41 5.62 4.79
C ILE A 24 6.33 4.45 4.46
N GLU A 25 7.64 4.61 4.60
CA GLU A 25 8.62 3.53 4.37
C GLU A 25 8.35 2.35 5.31
N GLN A 26 8.18 2.63 6.60
CA GLN A 26 7.87 1.62 7.62
C GLN A 26 6.49 0.98 7.37
N LEU A 27 5.49 1.77 6.98
CA LEU A 27 4.17 1.26 6.64
C LEU A 27 4.20 0.37 5.40
N GLN A 28 5.02 0.71 4.41
CA GLN A 28 5.21 -0.09 3.20
C GLN A 28 5.89 -1.43 3.54
N GLU A 29 6.92 -1.44 4.37
CA GLU A 29 7.56 -2.67 4.86
C GLU A 29 6.56 -3.55 5.61
N GLN A 30 5.79 -2.98 6.55
CA GLN A 30 4.76 -3.71 7.30
C GLN A 30 3.66 -4.28 6.39
N PHE A 31 3.28 -3.55 5.34
CA PHE A 31 2.34 -4.06 4.34
C PHE A 31 2.93 -5.24 3.57
N LEU A 32 4.21 -5.17 3.18
CA LEU A 32 4.89 -6.28 2.49
C LEU A 32 4.99 -7.50 3.41
N ASP A 33 5.36 -7.32 4.68
CA ASP A 33 5.37 -8.40 5.66
C ASP A 33 3.98 -9.02 5.84
N TRP A 34 2.94 -8.19 5.91
CA TRP A 34 1.55 -8.65 6.02
C TRP A 34 1.10 -9.42 4.77
N ILE A 35 1.33 -8.88 3.56
CA ILE A 35 0.80 -9.47 2.33
C ILE A 35 1.55 -10.76 1.94
N TYR A 36 2.82 -10.91 2.32
CA TYR A 36 3.56 -12.15 2.07
C TYR A 36 3.45 -13.19 3.20
N ASN A 37 2.76 -12.88 4.31
CA ASN A 37 2.59 -13.81 5.43
C ASN A 37 1.59 -14.92 5.09
N LYS A 38 2.10 -16.14 4.87
CA LYS A 38 1.30 -17.31 4.50
C LYS A 38 0.31 -17.76 5.57
N GLU A 39 0.49 -17.36 6.83
CA GLU A 39 -0.44 -17.66 7.93
C GLU A 39 -1.69 -16.76 7.87
N ILE A 40 -1.61 -15.60 7.23
CA ILE A 40 -2.72 -14.67 7.06
C ILE A 40 -3.45 -15.01 5.77
N ASP A 41 -4.77 -15.21 5.84
CA ASP A 41 -5.59 -15.33 4.64
C ASP A 41 -6.17 -13.98 4.23
N HIS A 42 -6.04 -13.68 2.94
CA HIS A 42 -6.52 -12.44 2.34
C HIS A 42 -6.75 -12.63 0.84
N GLN A 43 -7.57 -11.75 0.26
CA GLN A 43 -8.00 -11.81 -1.14
C GLN A 43 -6.87 -11.73 -2.18
N TYR A 44 -5.69 -11.22 -1.80
CA TYR A 44 -4.56 -11.03 -2.73
C TYR A 44 -3.74 -12.30 -3.00
N TRP A 45 -4.03 -13.43 -2.33
CA TRP A 45 -3.32 -14.69 -2.56
C TRP A 45 -3.68 -15.30 -3.92
N ILE A 46 -2.65 -15.64 -4.69
CA ILE A 46 -2.76 -16.54 -5.84
C ILE A 46 -2.47 -17.96 -5.35
N TYR A 47 -3.41 -18.87 -5.60
CA TYR A 47 -3.29 -20.27 -5.26
C TYR A 47 -2.89 -21.11 -6.47
N LYS A 48 -1.97 -22.07 -6.28
CA LYS A 48 -1.63 -23.11 -7.25
C LYS A 48 -1.77 -24.45 -6.55
N GLU A 49 -2.61 -25.34 -7.07
CA GLU A 49 -2.87 -26.67 -6.48
C GLU A 49 -3.32 -26.60 -5.00
N GLY A 50 -4.08 -25.56 -4.64
CA GLY A 50 -4.56 -25.35 -3.27
C GLY A 50 -3.52 -24.74 -2.32
N ILE A 51 -2.32 -24.43 -2.80
CA ILE A 51 -1.23 -23.85 -2.00
C ILE A 51 -1.04 -22.38 -2.36
N LYS A 52 -0.85 -21.52 -1.35
CA LYS A 52 -0.47 -20.10 -1.51
C LYS A 52 0.86 -20.01 -2.27
N TRP A 53 0.79 -19.57 -3.53
CA TRP A 53 1.91 -19.58 -4.47
C TRP A 53 2.57 -18.20 -4.59
N GLY A 54 1.77 -17.13 -4.63
CA GLY A 54 2.25 -15.76 -4.73
C GLY A 54 1.13 -14.78 -4.44
N VAL A 55 1.40 -13.48 -4.57
CA VAL A 55 0.41 -12.43 -4.34
C VAL A 55 0.21 -11.55 -5.56
N SER A 56 -1.01 -11.07 -5.76
CA SER A 56 -1.36 -10.10 -6.78
C SER A 56 -1.93 -8.86 -6.12
N TYR A 57 -1.19 -7.76 -6.17
CA TYR A 57 -1.59 -6.50 -5.54
C TYR A 57 -1.11 -5.28 -6.33
N ARG A 58 -1.72 -4.14 -6.01
CA ARG A 58 -1.36 -2.79 -6.46
C ARG A 58 -1.44 -1.85 -5.26
N GLY A 59 -1.15 -0.56 -5.45
CA GLY A 59 -1.32 0.48 -4.46
C GLY A 59 -2.71 0.51 -3.83
N SER A 60 -3.75 0.04 -4.53
CA SER A 60 -5.10 -0.12 -3.94
C SER A 60 -5.12 -1.04 -2.72
N ALA A 61 -4.38 -2.15 -2.77
CA ALA A 61 -4.29 -3.09 -1.67
C ALA A 61 -3.59 -2.47 -0.46
N PHE A 62 -2.55 -1.68 -0.71
CA PHE A 62 -1.85 -0.94 0.33
C PHE A 62 -2.74 0.11 1.00
N VAL A 63 -3.52 0.87 0.20
CA VAL A 63 -4.49 1.84 0.72
C VAL A 63 -5.60 1.15 1.54
N GLU A 64 -6.12 0.02 1.06
CA GLU A 64 -7.10 -0.77 1.80
C GLU A 64 -6.53 -1.25 3.14
N TRP A 65 -5.30 -1.78 3.13
CA TRP A 65 -4.61 -2.23 4.33
C TRP A 65 -4.37 -1.08 5.33
N LEU A 66 -3.92 0.09 4.86
CA LEU A 66 -3.74 1.29 5.70
C LEU A 66 -5.04 1.71 6.39
N ASN A 67 -6.15 1.67 5.66
CA ASN A 67 -7.47 2.02 6.18
C ASN A 67 -8.00 0.98 7.18
N ASN A 68 -7.69 -0.30 6.98
CA ASN A 68 -8.09 -1.37 7.91
C ASN A 68 -7.24 -1.42 9.18
N MET A 69 -5.95 -1.06 9.10
CA MET A 69 -5.08 -0.89 10.28
C MET A 69 -5.48 0.31 11.13
N ASN A 70 -5.90 1.41 10.48
CA ASN A 70 -6.28 2.65 11.15
C ASN A 70 -7.80 2.74 11.27
N SER A 71 -8.39 1.94 12.15
CA SER A 71 -9.84 1.97 12.44
C SER A 71 -10.36 3.28 13.08
N ASN A 72 -9.51 4.29 13.25
CA ASN A 72 -9.94 5.64 13.62
C ASN A 72 -10.48 6.37 12.38
N GLU A 73 -11.78 6.70 12.40
CA GLU A 73 -12.57 7.32 11.31
C GLU A 73 -11.96 8.58 10.66
N TYR A 74 -10.94 9.18 11.26
CA TYR A 74 -10.34 10.45 10.85
C TYR A 74 -9.13 10.31 9.89
N ARG A 75 -8.68 9.09 9.56
CA ARG A 75 -7.40 8.85 8.84
C ARG A 75 -7.51 8.10 7.50
N LYS A 76 -8.53 8.45 6.71
CA LYS A 76 -8.84 7.74 5.45
C LYS A 76 -7.82 8.08 4.35
N THR A 77 -7.14 7.06 3.84
CA THR A 77 -6.21 7.12 2.70
C THR A 77 -6.96 6.82 1.41
N THR A 78 -6.65 7.52 0.32
CA THR A 78 -7.32 7.35 -0.98
C THR A 78 -6.31 7.27 -2.12
N LEU A 79 -6.59 6.42 -3.11
CA LEU A 79 -5.84 6.41 -4.38
C LEU A 79 -6.24 7.61 -5.24
N THR A 80 -5.27 8.40 -5.69
CA THR A 80 -5.50 9.45 -6.67
C THR A 80 -5.35 8.89 -8.08
N LYS A 81 -6.45 8.91 -8.85
CA LYS A 81 -6.51 8.29 -10.19
C LYS A 81 -6.08 9.20 -11.35
N ASP A 82 -5.82 10.49 -11.12
CA ASP A 82 -5.59 11.44 -12.21
C ASP A 82 -4.49 12.46 -11.95
N LYS A 83 -3.92 12.91 -13.09
CA LYS A 83 -2.74 13.73 -13.36
C LYS A 83 -2.50 14.95 -12.45
N TYR A 84 -1.27 15.49 -12.59
CA TYR A 84 -0.63 16.67 -11.99
C TYR A 84 0.26 16.33 -10.78
N SER A 85 1.59 16.44 -10.87
CA SER A 85 2.40 17.67 -11.05
C SER A 85 2.10 18.71 -9.96
N THR A 86 2.40 18.37 -8.70
CA THR A 86 3.14 19.18 -7.71
C THR A 86 3.08 18.49 -6.34
N ALA A 87 4.21 18.53 -5.59
CA ALA A 87 4.50 17.99 -4.25
C ALA A 87 5.16 16.59 -4.22
N THR A 88 6.50 16.47 -4.22
CA THR A 88 7.48 16.63 -3.10
C THR A 88 7.55 15.47 -2.09
N LYS A 89 7.74 14.24 -2.56
CA LYS A 89 8.78 13.30 -2.11
C LYS A 89 8.65 12.03 -2.94
N THR A 90 9.64 11.78 -3.78
CA THR A 90 9.81 10.47 -4.41
C THR A 90 10.72 9.68 -3.47
N ILE A 91 10.22 8.56 -2.96
CA ILE A 91 11.00 7.65 -2.12
C ILE A 91 11.43 6.51 -3.05
N TYR A 92 12.74 6.33 -3.13
CA TYR A 92 13.40 5.39 -4.04
C TYR A 92 13.94 4.20 -3.26
N PHE A 93 14.19 3.13 -4.01
CA PHE A 93 15.14 2.07 -3.68
C PHE A 93 16.31 2.18 -4.65
#